data_AF-A0A2Z6CLW4-F1
#
_entry.id   AF-A0A2Z6CLW4-F1
#
_cell.length_a   1.000
_cell.length_b   1.000
_cell.length_c   1.000
_cell.angle_alpha   90.00
_cell.angle_beta   90.00
_cell.angle_gamma   90.00
#
_symmetry.space_group_name_H-M   'P 1'
#
loop_
_entity.id
_entity.type
_entity.pdbx_description
1 polymer ?
#
loop_
_entity_poly.entity_id
_entity_poly.type
_entity_poly.pdbx_seq_one_letter_code
_entity_poly.pdbx_strand_id
1 'polypeptide(L)'
;MRPQIWQPPIELSALEQSIVKRIKRAKLFTFLRQYRHQLFDSVSIHPDEPLFQELKQRQFTSAGRAKLRERVAVEHSLSHIGRWQTDQARYVGSRKNLFDLRRTAVVHNLHVLAKIFTLTTELSVTSS
;
A
#
# COMPACT_ATOMS: atom_id res chain seq x y z
N MET A 1 -5.94 14.38 -19.69
CA MET A 1 -5.83 15.73 -19.10
C MET A 1 -5.98 15.60 -17.59
N ARG A 2 -5.13 16.24 -16.77
CA ARG A 2 -5.43 16.40 -15.34
C ARG A 2 -6.45 17.54 -15.23
N PRO A 3 -7.61 17.34 -14.58
CA PRO A 3 -8.54 18.43 -14.34
C PRO A 3 -7.85 19.50 -13.48
N GLN A 4 -8.17 20.76 -13.74
CA GLN A 4 -7.70 21.86 -12.90
C GLN A 4 -8.14 21.61 -11.46
N ILE A 5 -7.20 21.75 -10.52
CA ILE A 5 -7.50 21.58 -9.10
C ILE A 5 -8.51 22.66 -8.73
N TRP A 6 -9.73 22.25 -8.37
CA TRP A 6 -10.72 23.16 -7.80
C TRP A 6 -10.16 23.67 -6.47
N GLN A 7 -9.88 24.97 -6.39
CA GLN A 7 -9.47 25.66 -5.16
C GLN A 7 -10.57 26.63 -4.74
N PRO A 8 -11.61 26.18 -4.01
CA PRO A 8 -12.63 27.09 -3.51
C PRO A 8 -12.01 28.07 -2.51
N PRO A 9 -12.54 29.30 -2.40
CA PRO A 9 -12.20 30.20 -1.30
C PRO A 9 -12.44 29.52 0.05
N ILE A 10 -11.54 29.76 1.00
CA ILE A 10 -11.67 29.27 2.38
C ILE A 10 -12.88 29.95 3.03
N GLU A 11 -12.91 31.28 2.94
CA GLU A 11 -13.98 32.11 3.45
C GLU A 11 -15.32 31.83 2.75
N LEU A 12 -16.39 31.91 3.54
CA LEU A 12 -17.76 31.79 3.05
C LEU A 12 -18.24 33.15 2.54
N SER A 13 -18.73 33.19 1.31
CA SER A 13 -19.42 34.37 0.77
C SER A 13 -20.69 34.67 1.59
N ALA A 14 -21.14 35.93 1.61
CA ALA A 14 -22.36 36.32 2.33
C ALA A 14 -23.59 35.49 1.92
N LEU A 15 -23.70 35.13 0.64
CA LEU A 15 -24.74 34.25 0.13
C LEU A 15 -24.60 32.83 0.70
N GLU A 16 -23.38 32.28 0.67
CA GLU A 16 -23.10 30.94 1.18
C GLU A 16 -23.35 30.83 2.68
N GLN A 17 -23.04 31.87 3.47
CA GLN A 17 -23.35 31.92 4.90
C GLN A 17 -24.85 31.81 5.16
N SER A 18 -25.68 32.46 4.35
CA SER A 18 -27.14 32.38 4.47
C SER A 18 -27.68 30.98 4.16
N ILE A 19 -27.08 30.30 3.17
CA ILE A 19 -27.43 28.93 2.77
C ILE A 19 -27.04 27.95 3.87
N VAL A 20 -25.80 28.03 4.36
CA VAL A 20 -25.27 27.21 5.45
C VAL A 20 -26.17 27.25 6.69
N LYS A 21 -26.66 28.43 7.08
CA LYS A 21 -27.59 28.59 8.23
C LYS A 21 -28.95 27.93 8.02
N ARG A 22 -29.40 27.75 6.76
CA ARG A 22 -30.72 27.19 6.42
C ARG A 22 -30.70 25.68 6.21
N ILE A 23 -29.54 25.08 5.97
CA ILE A 23 -29.40 23.64 5.75
C ILE A 23 -29.62 22.87 7.06
N LYS A 24 -30.68 22.05 7.12
CA LYS A 24 -31.01 21.23 8.30
C LYS A 24 -30.57 19.76 8.20
N ARG A 25 -30.56 19.21 6.98
CA ARG A 25 -30.35 17.75 6.75
C ARG A 25 -28.92 17.41 6.31
N ALA A 26 -28.23 18.29 5.59
CA ALA A 26 -26.91 18.04 5.03
C ALA A 26 -25.76 18.50 5.94
N LYS A 27 -25.86 18.26 7.25
CA LYS A 27 -24.91 18.79 8.26
C LYS A 27 -23.44 18.42 8.00
N LEU A 28 -23.18 17.21 7.47
CA LEU A 28 -21.84 16.77 7.09
C LEU A 28 -21.23 17.68 6.01
N PHE A 29 -22.00 18.04 4.98
CA PHE A 29 -21.53 18.92 3.91
C PHE A 29 -21.28 20.34 4.42
N THR A 30 -22.12 20.82 5.34
CA THR A 30 -21.92 22.11 6.02
C THR A 30 -20.64 22.12 6.84
N PHE A 31 -20.40 21.05 7.61
CA PHE A 31 -19.18 20.85 8.38
C PHE A 31 -17.94 20.80 7.48
N LEU A 32 -17.95 19.97 6.43
CA LEU A 32 -16.84 19.90 5.48
C LEU A 32 -16.61 21.22 4.77
N ARG A 33 -17.65 21.98 4.37
CA ARG A 33 -17.47 23.29 3.73
C ARG A 33 -16.72 24.29 4.63
N GLN A 34 -16.96 24.23 5.95
CA GLN A 34 -16.32 25.09 6.94
C GLN A 34 -14.91 24.62 7.27
N TYR A 35 -14.73 23.32 7.55
CA TYR A 35 -13.49 22.79 8.12
C TYR A 35 -12.60 22.05 7.12
N ARG A 36 -12.97 21.93 5.84
CA ARG A 36 -12.17 21.16 4.85
C ARG A 36 -10.71 21.58 4.79
N HIS A 37 -10.42 22.88 4.91
CA HIS A 37 -9.05 23.38 4.82
C HIS A 37 -8.26 22.83 6.03
N GLN A 38 -8.77 23.01 7.25
CA GLN A 38 -8.15 22.46 8.46
C GLN A 38 -8.00 20.92 8.44
N LEU A 39 -8.96 20.21 7.84
CA LEU A 39 -8.96 18.74 7.80
C LEU A 39 -8.07 18.16 6.68
N PHE A 40 -7.89 18.88 5.57
CA PHE A 40 -7.23 18.36 4.37
C PHE A 40 -6.03 19.19 3.90
N ASP A 41 -5.64 20.26 4.59
CA ASP A 41 -4.43 21.04 4.29
C ASP A 41 -3.14 20.22 4.50
N SER A 42 -3.19 19.15 5.30
CA SER A 42 -2.04 18.29 5.61
C SER A 42 -2.09 16.93 4.92
N VAL A 43 -2.73 16.81 3.75
CA VAL A 43 -2.63 15.57 2.97
C VAL A 43 -1.22 15.50 2.38
N SER A 44 -0.31 14.90 3.15
CA SER A 44 1.03 14.59 2.69
C SER A 44 0.95 13.43 1.71
N ILE A 45 1.46 13.65 0.51
CA ILE A 45 1.63 12.59 -0.48
C ILE A 45 2.70 11.63 0.08
N HIS A 46 2.47 10.32 -0.04
CA HIS A 46 3.42 9.31 0.40
C HIS A 46 4.79 9.57 -0.26
N PRO A 47 5.93 9.47 0.47
CA PRO A 47 7.25 9.76 -0.09
C PRO A 47 7.57 8.94 -1.35
N ASP A 48 7.04 7.72 -1.43
CA ASP A 48 7.23 6.80 -2.58
C ASP A 48 6.20 6.97 -3.71
N GLU A 49 5.31 7.96 -3.66
CA GLU A 49 4.36 8.22 -4.76
C GLU A 49 5.04 8.37 -6.14
N PRO A 50 6.18 9.07 -6.28
CA PRO A 50 6.88 9.16 -7.57
C PRO A 50 7.29 7.78 -8.09
N LEU A 51 7.78 6.91 -7.20
CA LEU A 51 8.13 5.54 -7.53
C LEU A 51 6.90 4.75 -7.99
N PHE A 52 5.76 4.88 -7.31
CA PHE A 52 4.52 4.20 -7.71
C PHE A 52 4.04 4.65 -9.10
N GLN A 53 4.14 5.94 -9.40
CA GLN A 53 3.80 6.46 -10.73
C GLN A 53 4.74 5.92 -11.81
N GLU A 54 6.03 5.87 -11.53
CA GLU A 54 7.03 5.29 -12.44
C GLU A 54 6.74 3.80 -12.70
N LEU A 55 6.52 3.01 -11.64
CA LEU A 55 6.21 1.58 -11.75
C LEU A 55 4.92 1.33 -12.53
N LYS A 56 3.91 2.18 -12.36
CA LYS A 56 2.67 2.14 -13.14
C LYS A 56 2.95 2.40 -14.62
N GLN A 57 3.77 3.39 -14.95
CA GLN A 57 4.13 3.68 -16.34
C GLN A 57 4.86 2.51 -17.01
N ARG A 58 5.74 1.82 -16.29
CA ARG A 58 6.47 0.64 -16.79
C ARG A 58 5.56 -0.53 -17.19
N GLN A 59 4.31 -0.59 -16.74
CA GLN A 59 3.38 -1.66 -17.13
C GLN A 59 2.93 -1.54 -18.60
N PHE A 60 2.92 -0.33 -19.18
CA PHE A 60 2.42 -0.10 -20.53
C PHE A 60 3.32 -0.67 -21.62
N THR A 61 4.63 -0.80 -21.39
CA THR A 61 5.59 -1.30 -22.38
C THR A 61 5.97 -2.76 -22.14
N SER A 62 6.27 -3.50 -23.22
CA SER A 62 6.72 -4.90 -23.11
C SER A 62 8.06 -5.02 -22.38
N ALA A 63 9.02 -4.16 -22.71
CA ALA A 63 10.31 -4.06 -22.03
C ALA A 63 10.15 -3.69 -20.54
N GLY A 64 9.26 -2.75 -20.23
CA GLY A 64 8.95 -2.37 -18.84
C GLY A 64 8.39 -3.56 -18.05
N ARG A 65 7.41 -4.29 -18.61
CA ARG A 65 6.88 -5.53 -17.98
C ARG A 65 7.96 -6.59 -17.77
N ALA A 66 8.90 -6.75 -18.70
CA ALA A 66 10.04 -7.66 -18.52
C ALA A 66 10.87 -7.27 -17.30
N LYS A 67 11.17 -5.96 -17.13
CA LYS A 67 11.88 -5.45 -15.94
C LYS A 67 11.09 -5.67 -14.64
N LEU A 68 9.77 -5.47 -14.66
CA LEU A 68 8.93 -5.71 -13.47
C LEU A 68 8.93 -7.21 -13.07
N ARG A 69 9.01 -8.12 -14.04
CA ARG A 69 9.02 -9.57 -13.81
C ARG A 69 10.25 -10.07 -13.05
N GLU A 70 11.38 -9.34 -13.08
CA GLU A 70 12.56 -9.68 -12.26
C GLU A 70 12.22 -9.76 -10.76
N ARG A 71 11.18 -9.05 -10.30
CA ARG A 71 10.74 -9.03 -8.89
C ARG A 71 9.83 -10.18 -8.52
N VAL A 72 9.28 -10.93 -9.48
CA VAL A 72 8.25 -11.95 -9.24
C VAL A 72 8.73 -13.05 -8.28
N ALA A 73 10.03 -13.37 -8.30
CA ALA A 73 10.59 -14.32 -7.33
C ALA A 73 10.48 -13.80 -5.89
N VAL A 74 10.83 -12.53 -5.66
CA VAL A 74 10.71 -11.88 -4.35
C VAL A 74 9.25 -11.74 -3.94
N GLU A 75 8.38 -11.32 -4.86
CA GLU A 75 6.95 -11.17 -4.60
C GLU A 75 6.29 -12.51 -4.22
N HIS A 76 6.65 -13.61 -4.88
CA HIS A 76 6.21 -14.95 -4.49
C HIS A 76 6.67 -15.33 -3.09
N SER A 77 7.96 -15.13 -2.74
CA SER A 77 8.44 -15.36 -1.38
C SER A 77 7.69 -14.53 -0.34
N LEU A 78 7.44 -13.25 -0.62
CA LEU A 78 6.65 -12.38 0.27
C LEU A 78 5.19 -12.86 0.40
N SER A 79 4.58 -13.34 -0.69
CA SER A 79 3.23 -13.90 -0.66
C SER A 79 3.13 -15.13 0.26
N HIS A 80 4.16 -15.98 0.28
CA HIS A 80 4.20 -17.14 1.17
C HIS A 80 4.29 -16.72 2.64
N ILE A 81 5.10 -15.70 2.93
CA ILE A 81 5.21 -15.11 4.27
C ILE A 81 3.86 -14.51 4.70
N GLY A 82 3.22 -13.72 3.83
CA GLY A 82 1.92 -13.10 4.09
C GLY A 82 0.82 -14.13 4.36
N ARG A 83 0.82 -15.25 3.61
CA ARG A 83 -0.12 -16.36 3.84
C ARG A 83 -0.03 -16.93 5.26
N TRP A 84 1.15 -16.96 5.87
CA TRP A 84 1.33 -17.45 7.24
C TRP A 84 1.04 -16.40 8.31
N GLN A 85 1.22 -15.12 7.99
CA GLN A 85 0.92 -14.03 8.92
C GLN A 85 -0.58 -13.75 9.05
N THR A 86 -1.39 -14.21 8.09
CA THR A 86 -2.83 -13.95 7.96
C THR A 86 -3.15 -12.46 7.73
N ASP A 87 -4.43 -12.12 7.65
CA ASP A 87 -4.94 -10.78 7.35
C ASP A 87 -5.00 -9.84 8.59
N GLN A 88 -4.65 -10.35 9.77
CA GLN A 88 -4.76 -9.64 11.03
C GLN A 88 -3.40 -9.48 11.70
N ALA A 89 -3.12 -8.28 12.21
CA ALA A 89 -1.94 -8.03 13.00
C ALA A 89 -2.05 -8.71 14.37
N ARG A 90 -1.06 -9.54 14.73
CA ARG A 90 -1.01 -10.22 16.04
C ARG A 90 -0.67 -9.26 17.19
N TYR A 91 0.05 -8.18 16.90
CA TYR A 91 0.53 -7.24 17.91
C TYR A 91 0.19 -5.79 17.56
N VAL A 92 -0.01 -4.99 18.61
CA VAL A 92 -0.18 -3.54 18.49
C VAL A 92 1.18 -2.88 18.31
N GLY A 93 1.30 -2.05 17.27
CA GLY A 93 2.46 -1.20 17.01
C GLY A 93 3.47 -1.78 16.01
N SER A 94 4.15 -0.88 15.30
CA SER A 94 5.04 -1.21 14.18
C SER A 94 6.23 -2.09 14.58
N ARG A 95 6.86 -1.83 15.73
CA ARG A 95 8.04 -2.60 16.20
C ARG A 95 7.71 -4.07 16.47
N LYS A 96 6.60 -4.34 17.15
CA LYS A 96 6.17 -5.72 17.46
C LYS A 96 5.67 -6.44 16.20
N ASN A 97 5.02 -5.70 15.29
CA ASN A 97 4.62 -6.26 14.00
C ASN A 97 5.83 -6.61 13.11
N LEU A 98 6.88 -5.78 13.11
CA LEU A 98 8.14 -6.07 12.42
C LEU A 98 8.85 -7.31 13.00
N PHE A 99 8.82 -7.47 14.32
CA PHE A 99 9.32 -8.68 14.97
C PHE A 99 8.58 -9.94 14.49
N ASP A 100 7.24 -9.90 14.44
CA ASP A 100 6.44 -11.03 13.97
C ASP A 100 6.68 -11.37 12.50
N LEU A 101 6.82 -10.35 11.65
CA LEU A 101 7.19 -10.52 10.25
C LEU A 101 8.55 -11.23 10.12
N ARG A 102 9.56 -10.79 10.88
CA ARG A 102 10.91 -11.40 10.88
C ARG A 102 10.86 -12.85 11.33
N ARG A 103 10.09 -13.16 12.38
CA ARG A 103 9.88 -14.53 12.87
C ARG A 103 9.30 -15.42 11.76
N THR A 104 8.25 -14.94 11.08
CA THR A 104 7.60 -15.67 9.97
C THR A 104 8.54 -15.87 8.79
N ALA A 105 9.34 -14.85 8.44
CA ALA A 105 10.33 -14.92 7.37
C ALA A 105 11.43 -15.96 7.65
N VAL A 106 11.91 -16.06 8.91
CA VAL A 106 12.90 -17.08 9.30
C VAL A 106 12.35 -18.48 9.09
N VAL A 107 11.12 -18.75 9.53
CA VAL A 107 10.47 -20.06 9.30
C VAL A 107 10.33 -20.34 7.80
N HIS A 108 10.08 -19.31 6.99
CA HIS A 108 9.94 -19.48 5.54
C HIS A 108 11.26 -19.91 4.92
N ASN A 109 12.34 -19.24 5.30
CA ASN A 109 13.68 -19.59 4.84
C ASN A 109 14.07 -21.01 5.25
N LEU A 110 13.72 -21.45 6.46
CA LEU A 110 13.97 -22.82 6.90
C LEU A 110 13.23 -23.86 6.04
N HIS A 111 11.96 -23.61 5.69
CA HIS A 111 11.22 -24.49 4.79
C HIS A 111 11.81 -24.52 3.37
N VAL A 112 12.29 -23.38 2.87
CA VAL A 112 12.98 -23.32 1.57
C VAL A 112 14.28 -24.12 1.61
N LEU A 113 15.10 -23.95 2.65
CA LEU A 113 16.35 -24.71 2.82
C LEU A 113 16.10 -26.21 2.92
N ALA A 114 15.09 -26.62 3.70
CA ALA A 114 14.70 -28.03 3.80
C ALA A 114 14.33 -28.60 2.43
N LYS A 115 13.53 -27.88 1.64
CA LYS A 115 13.14 -28.30 0.29
C LYS A 115 14.33 -28.39 -0.67
N ILE A 116 15.27 -27.45 -0.61
CA ILE A 116 16.49 -27.50 -1.42
C ILE A 116 17.34 -28.73 -1.04
N PHE A 117 17.49 -29.00 0.26
CA PHE A 117 18.26 -30.13 0.75
C PHE A 117 17.65 -31.48 0.32
N THR A 118 16.34 -31.65 0.41
CA THR A 118 15.66 -32.87 -0.04
C THR A 118 15.86 -33.11 -1.53
N LEU A 119 15.65 -32.08 -2.36
CA LEU A 119 15.84 -32.18 -3.81
C LEU A 119 17.29 -32.51 -4.19
N THR A 120 18.26 -31.90 -3.51
CA THR A 120 19.68 -32.15 -3.76
C THR A 120 20.05 -33.60 -3.39
N THR A 121 19.48 -34.11 -2.29
CA THR A 121 19.71 -35.49 -1.85
C THR A 121 19.15 -36.49 -2.85
N GLU A 122 17.92 -36.29 -3.33
CA GLU A 122 17.28 -37.17 -4.32
C GLU A 122 18.05 -37.23 -5.65
N LEU A 123 18.60 -36.10 -6.11
CA LEU A 123 19.42 -36.04 -7.33
C LEU A 123 20.74 -36.79 -7.19
N SER A 124 21.37 -36.74 -6.01
CA SER A 124 22.62 -37.47 -5.75
C SER A 124 22.43 -39.00 -5.75
N VAL A 125 21.28 -39.46 -5.24
CA VAL A 125 20.91 -40.88 -5.18
C VAL A 125 20.55 -41.44 -6.55
N THR A 126 19.97 -40.64 -7.45
CA THR A 126 19.60 -41.05 -8.81
C THR A 126 20.74 -41.00 -9.82
N SER A 127 21.85 -40.32 -9.47
CA SER A 127 23.03 -40.19 -10.33
C SER A 127 24.14 -41.21 -10.02
N SER A 128 23.92 -42.08 -9.03
CA SER A 128 24.81 -43.18 -8.61
C SER A 128 24.21 -44.52 -9.01
#